data_AF-A0A813LZX3-F1
#
_entry.id   AF-A0A813LZX3-F1
#
_cell.length_a   1.000
_cell.length_b   1.000
_cell.length_c   1.000
_cell.angle_alpha   90.00
_cell.angle_beta   90.00
_cell.angle_gamma   90.00
#
_symmetry.space_group_name_H-M   'P 1'
#
loop_
_entity.id
_entity.type
_entity.pdbx_description
1 polymer ?
#
loop_
_entity_poly.entity_id
_entity_poly.type
_entity_poly.pdbx_seq_one_letter_code
_entity_poly.pdbx_strand_id
1 'polypeptide(L)'
;MAYSCAMPLKYCYRSTFIDVIEPHQQAHVKTRSQSVPANRAAPACDDLELCSYVSSLGQRAEQLAVLSRRCSETVMAAVSKDALAHQDVDTCSTASPTSSPNTRTSTSDASSCTPRMLTSMFNHLPDSETVPVPPALLPNPGSMAHPELCRRPCIYFAAGSCANGSACRYCHLSHEHRPSHLDRRHRDLLRNLSEAECLALLLPVLRCRAESTGLAAEAVEVLALLEDKAVVCAATSEASRAAASRAAASRAATVATSPQHKLSKLSAALRKMPFSTVLGMALSGATGCEKKHEEDLAAMGGSVDQLLLGAVDRMRARLALQAVGA
;
A
#
# COMPACT_ATOMS: atom_id res chain seq x y z
N MET A 1 21.06 4.14 61.92
CA MET A 1 20.35 4.42 60.65
C MET A 1 21.09 5.52 59.93
N ALA A 2 21.93 5.17 58.96
CA ALA A 2 22.62 6.14 58.11
C ALA A 2 21.95 6.09 56.73
N TYR A 3 21.28 7.17 56.34
CA TYR A 3 20.70 7.32 55.01
C TYR A 3 21.82 7.67 54.02
N SER A 4 22.08 6.76 53.09
CA SER A 4 23.01 6.98 51.99
C SER A 4 22.44 8.01 51.04
N CYS A 5 23.14 9.13 50.88
CA CYS A 5 22.74 10.25 50.03
C CYS A 5 22.97 9.86 48.56
N ALA A 6 21.91 9.55 47.82
CA ALA A 6 21.98 9.20 46.40
C ALA A 6 22.35 10.44 45.57
N MET A 7 23.50 10.40 44.90
CA MET A 7 23.95 11.47 44.02
C MET A 7 23.17 11.46 42.70
N PRO A 8 22.74 12.62 42.18
CA PRO A 8 22.00 12.70 40.92
C PRO A 8 22.89 12.34 39.72
N LEU A 9 22.49 11.30 38.96
CA LEU A 9 23.12 10.92 37.69
C LEU A 9 22.75 11.92 36.60
N LYS A 10 23.74 12.35 35.81
CA LYS A 10 23.57 13.30 34.70
C LYS A 10 23.60 12.55 33.37
N TYR A 11 22.50 12.62 32.62
CA TYR A 11 22.36 11.96 31.32
C TYR A 11 22.56 12.97 30.18
N CYS A 12 23.26 12.58 29.13
CA CYS A 12 23.37 13.36 27.89
C CYS A 12 22.93 12.50 26.70
N TYR A 13 22.06 13.06 25.85
CA TYR A 13 21.59 12.40 24.63
C TYR A 13 22.44 12.86 23.44
N ARG A 14 23.18 11.94 22.83
CA ARG A 14 23.87 12.17 21.54
C ARG A 14 23.44 11.11 20.54
N SER A 15 22.77 11.56 19.48
CA SER A 15 22.50 10.80 18.25
C SER A 15 22.16 9.31 18.50
N THR A 16 21.05 9.05 19.18
CA THR A 16 20.45 7.73 19.50
C THR A 16 21.07 6.91 20.63
N PHE A 17 22.15 7.34 21.28
CA PHE A 17 22.69 6.68 22.47
C PHE A 17 22.53 7.54 23.73
N ILE A 18 22.21 6.88 24.86
CA ILE A 18 22.16 7.47 26.19
C ILE A 18 23.50 7.21 26.84
N ASP A 19 24.33 8.25 26.93
CA ASP A 19 25.58 8.16 27.67
C ASP A 19 25.32 8.57 29.13
N VAL A 20 25.61 7.66 30.06
CA VAL A 20 25.61 7.94 31.50
C VAL A 20 26.99 8.50 31.85
N ILE A 21 27.06 9.79 32.17
CA ILE A 21 28.33 10.44 32.47
C ILE A 21 28.58 10.30 33.97
N GLU A 22 29.53 9.43 34.34
CA GLU A 22 29.99 9.32 35.72
C GLU A 22 30.85 10.54 36.11
N PRO A 23 30.64 11.10 37.32
CA PRO A 23 31.19 12.41 37.70
C PRO A 23 32.73 12.48 37.75
N HIS A 24 33.43 11.35 37.75
CA HIS A 24 34.89 11.31 37.81
C HIS A 24 35.57 11.25 36.41
N GLN A 25 34.81 11.10 35.31
CA GLN A 25 35.38 11.04 33.96
C GLN A 25 35.47 12.40 33.23
N GLN A 26 35.03 13.50 33.85
CA GLN A 26 34.98 14.81 33.19
C GLN A 26 36.34 15.46 32.91
N ALA A 27 37.45 14.98 33.50
CA ALA A 27 38.76 15.63 33.38
C ALA A 27 39.60 15.20 32.15
N HIS A 28 39.18 14.19 31.38
CA HIS A 28 40.02 13.61 30.31
C HIS A 28 39.34 13.43 28.94
N VAL A 29 38.30 14.19 28.63
CA VAL A 29 37.72 14.20 27.27
C VAL A 29 38.66 14.98 26.34
N LYS A 30 39.74 14.33 25.88
CA LYS A 30 40.57 14.81 24.78
C LYS A 30 39.67 14.93 23.55
N THR A 31 39.50 16.16 23.08
CA THR A 31 38.84 16.51 21.83
C THR A 31 39.41 15.64 20.71
N ARG A 32 38.66 14.64 20.26
CA ARG A 32 39.09 13.78 19.15
C ARG A 32 39.21 14.69 17.92
N SER A 33 40.40 14.70 17.32
CA SER A 33 40.72 15.50 16.14
C SER A 33 39.64 15.31 15.07
N GLN A 34 39.08 16.42 14.60
CA GLN A 34 38.21 16.42 13.44
C GLN A 34 39.04 15.95 12.26
N SER A 35 38.90 14.68 11.86
CA SER A 35 39.46 14.20 10.61
C SER A 35 38.72 14.90 9.49
N VAL A 36 39.32 15.94 8.94
CA VAL A 36 38.90 16.55 7.67
C VAL A 36 38.96 15.43 6.63
N PRO A 37 37.83 15.06 5.99
CA PRO A 37 37.86 14.04 4.96
C PRO A 37 38.80 14.51 3.85
N ALA A 38 39.75 13.64 3.48
CA ALA A 38 40.69 13.91 2.40
C ALA A 38 39.90 14.34 1.15
N ASN A 39 40.24 15.53 0.66
CA ASN A 39 39.68 16.13 -0.55
C ASN A 39 40.08 15.26 -1.74
N ARG A 40 39.35 14.17 -1.98
CA ARG A 40 39.47 13.38 -3.21
C ARG A 40 38.92 14.25 -4.32
N ALA A 41 39.83 14.80 -5.12
CA ALA A 41 39.49 15.38 -6.42
C ALA A 41 38.55 14.40 -7.12
N ALA A 42 37.34 14.87 -7.41
CA ALA A 42 36.36 14.11 -8.15
C ALA A 42 37.03 13.71 -9.48
N PRO A 43 37.02 12.42 -9.85
CA PRO A 43 37.44 12.05 -11.20
C PRO A 43 36.56 12.85 -12.16
N ALA A 44 37.17 13.48 -13.16
CA ALA A 44 36.46 14.09 -14.27
C ALA A 44 35.58 13.00 -14.87
N CYS A 45 34.32 12.98 -14.48
CA CYS A 45 33.33 12.05 -14.97
C CYS A 45 33.01 12.53 -16.37
N ASP A 46 33.13 11.65 -17.37
CA ASP A 46 32.77 11.92 -18.75
C ASP A 46 31.26 12.23 -18.84
N ASP A 47 30.90 13.50 -18.61
CA ASP A 47 29.53 14.04 -18.64
C ASP A 47 28.86 13.86 -20.03
N LEU A 48 29.65 13.55 -21.06
CA LEU A 48 29.19 13.35 -22.43
C LEU A 48 28.33 12.08 -22.58
N GLU A 49 28.67 10.97 -21.92
CA GLU A 49 27.85 9.75 -22.00
C GLU A 49 26.50 9.93 -21.30
N LEU A 50 26.49 10.62 -20.15
CA LEU A 50 25.25 10.88 -19.41
C LEU A 50 24.34 11.83 -20.19
N CYS A 51 24.88 12.87 -20.82
CA CYS A 51 24.11 13.77 -21.67
C CYS A 51 23.50 13.04 -22.87
N SER A 52 24.28 12.21 -23.56
CA SER A 52 23.80 11.38 -24.68
C SER A 52 22.66 10.44 -24.24
N TYR A 53 22.81 9.78 -23.09
CA TYR A 53 21.78 8.91 -22.55
C TYR A 53 20.47 9.66 -22.21
N VAL A 54 20.57 10.84 -21.57
CA VAL A 54 19.41 11.67 -21.24
C VAL A 54 18.70 12.16 -22.50
N SER A 55 19.44 12.59 -23.53
CA SER A 55 18.87 12.96 -24.83
C SER A 55 18.15 11.78 -25.51
N SER A 56 18.72 10.57 -25.45
CA SER A 56 18.09 9.36 -25.99
C SER A 56 16.77 8.97 -25.28
N LEU A 57 16.68 9.25 -23.97
CA LEU A 57 15.45 9.05 -23.19
C LEU A 57 14.38 10.06 -23.59
N GLY A 58 14.77 11.32 -23.81
CA GLY A 58 13.87 12.37 -24.31
C GLY A 58 13.24 12.00 -25.65
N GLN A 59 14.05 11.57 -26.62
CA GLN A 59 13.56 11.14 -27.94
C GLN A 59 12.59 9.95 -27.87
N ARG A 60 12.87 8.95 -27.03
CA ARG A 60 11.97 7.80 -26.84
C ARG A 60 10.65 8.20 -26.18
N ALA A 61 10.67 9.13 -25.22
CA ALA A 61 9.46 9.65 -24.61
C ALA A 61 8.58 10.39 -25.63
N GLU A 62 9.19 11.18 -26.52
CA GLU A 62 8.46 11.89 -27.58
C GLU A 62 7.85 10.93 -28.61
N GLN A 63 8.60 9.88 -29.00
CA GLN A 63 8.08 8.82 -29.87
C GLN A 63 6.85 8.12 -29.27
N LEU A 64 6.88 7.78 -27.97
CA LEU A 64 5.73 7.19 -27.28
C LEU A 64 4.52 8.15 -27.23
N ALA A 65 4.74 9.44 -27.05
CA ALA A 65 3.67 10.43 -27.07
C ALA A 65 3.01 10.57 -28.46
N VAL A 66 3.78 10.46 -29.54
CA VAL A 66 3.25 10.42 -30.92
C VAL A 66 2.45 9.15 -31.17
N LEU A 67 2.95 7.99 -30.75
CA LEU A 67 2.24 6.72 -30.89
C LEU A 67 0.93 6.70 -30.08
N SER A 68 0.95 7.25 -28.87
CA SER A 68 -0.25 7.38 -28.03
C SER A 68 -1.34 8.23 -28.71
N ARG A 69 -0.97 9.38 -29.31
CA ARG A 69 -1.90 10.22 -30.08
C ARG A 69 -2.51 9.47 -31.27
N ARG A 70 -1.69 8.78 -32.06
CA ARG A 70 -2.17 7.97 -33.20
C ARG A 70 -3.09 6.82 -32.78
N CYS A 71 -2.79 6.18 -31.65
CA CYS A 71 -3.65 5.13 -31.10
C CYS A 71 -5.00 5.71 -30.67
N SER A 72 -5.01 6.86 -30.00
CA SER A 72 -6.25 7.54 -29.61
C SER A 72 -7.10 7.94 -30.83
N GLU A 73 -6.48 8.45 -31.89
CA GLU A 73 -7.19 8.82 -33.13
C GLU A 73 -7.81 7.60 -33.82
N THR A 74 -7.10 6.48 -33.87
CA THR A 74 -7.61 5.23 -34.48
C THR A 74 -8.74 4.61 -33.66
N VAL A 75 -8.66 4.64 -32.32
CA VAL A 75 -9.75 4.18 -31.45
C VAL A 75 -11.00 5.04 -31.61
N MET A 76 -10.86 6.38 -31.61
CA MET A 76 -12.01 7.28 -31.80
C MET A 76 -12.63 7.15 -33.20
N ALA A 77 -11.82 6.91 -34.23
CA ALA A 77 -12.31 6.66 -35.58
C ALA A 77 -13.08 5.33 -35.72
N ALA A 78 -12.68 4.29 -34.96
CA ALA A 78 -13.40 3.01 -34.92
C ALA A 78 -14.76 3.15 -34.23
N VAL A 79 -14.81 3.83 -33.07
CA VAL A 79 -16.06 4.05 -32.31
C VAL A 79 -17.08 4.86 -33.11
N SER A 80 -16.64 5.87 -33.86
CA SER A 80 -17.53 6.68 -34.70
C SER A 80 -18.13 5.92 -35.89
N LYS A 81 -17.49 4.84 -36.38
CA LYS A 81 -18.04 4.04 -37.47
C LYS A 81 -19.16 3.10 -37.01
N ASP A 82 -19.06 2.57 -35.80
CA ASP A 82 -20.09 1.67 -35.25
C ASP A 82 -21.35 2.44 -34.80
N ALA A 83 -21.22 3.71 -34.43
CA ALA A 83 -22.35 4.55 -34.01
C ALA A 83 -23.35 4.87 -35.13
N LEU A 84 -22.96 4.78 -36.41
CA LEU A 84 -23.84 5.06 -37.56
C LEU A 84 -24.50 3.80 -38.14
N ALA A 85 -24.13 2.60 -37.69
CA ALA A 85 -24.67 1.35 -38.22
C ALA A 85 -25.91 0.82 -37.48
N HIS A 86 -26.40 1.52 -36.45
CA HIS A 86 -27.49 1.02 -35.57
C HIS A 86 -28.77 1.86 -35.54
N GLN A 87 -29.00 2.77 -36.50
CA GLN A 87 -30.16 3.67 -36.48
C GLN A 87 -31.40 3.27 -37.30
N ASP A 88 -31.45 2.06 -37.87
CA ASP A 88 -32.64 1.59 -38.61
C ASP A 88 -33.05 0.17 -38.20
N VAL A 89 -33.74 0.02 -37.07
CA VAL A 89 -34.68 -1.09 -36.82
C VAL A 89 -35.67 -0.68 -35.72
N ASP A 90 -36.63 0.17 -36.11
CA ASP A 90 -37.88 0.30 -35.38
C ASP A 90 -38.91 -0.71 -35.89
N THR A 91 -39.79 -1.10 -34.97
CA THR A 91 -41.13 -1.70 -35.17
C THR A 91 -41.22 -3.23 -35.30
N CYS A 92 -41.68 -3.89 -34.23
CA CYS A 92 -42.95 -4.67 -34.20
C CYS A 92 -43.10 -5.56 -32.94
N SER A 93 -44.17 -5.29 -32.18
CA SER A 93 -45.09 -6.21 -31.48
C SER A 93 -44.62 -7.24 -30.43
N THR A 94 -45.16 -7.04 -29.23
CA THR A 94 -46.03 -7.97 -28.47
C THR A 94 -46.13 -9.42 -28.96
N ALA A 95 -45.59 -10.36 -28.17
CA ALA A 95 -46.28 -11.57 -27.70
C ALA A 95 -45.37 -12.37 -26.74
N SER A 96 -45.93 -12.79 -25.59
CA SER A 96 -45.43 -13.94 -24.82
C SER A 96 -45.62 -15.23 -25.62
N PRO A 97 -44.80 -16.28 -25.42
CA PRO A 97 -45.32 -17.40 -24.62
C PRO A 97 -44.28 -18.16 -23.78
N THR A 98 -44.82 -18.79 -22.74
CA THR A 98 -44.38 -20.02 -22.07
C THR A 98 -43.80 -21.11 -22.99
N SER A 99 -42.68 -21.73 -22.59
CA SER A 99 -42.47 -23.20 -22.58
C SER A 99 -41.05 -23.59 -22.19
N SER A 100 -40.92 -24.45 -21.16
CA SER A 100 -39.83 -25.43 -21.05
C SER A 100 -40.07 -26.57 -22.05
N PRO A 101 -39.03 -27.31 -22.52
CA PRO A 101 -38.64 -28.55 -21.82
C PRO A 101 -37.15 -28.95 -21.95
N ASN A 102 -36.81 -29.97 -21.15
CA ASN A 102 -35.54 -30.68 -20.97
C ASN A 102 -34.80 -31.14 -22.24
N THR A 103 -33.45 -31.18 -22.16
CA THR A 103 -32.65 -32.17 -22.88
C THR A 103 -31.53 -32.73 -21.99
N ARG A 104 -31.53 -34.07 -21.89
CA ARG A 104 -30.59 -34.95 -21.20
C ARG A 104 -29.31 -35.17 -22.02
N THR A 105 -28.40 -35.98 -21.44
CA THR A 105 -27.33 -36.80 -22.05
C THR A 105 -25.97 -36.06 -22.14
N SER A 106 -24.89 -36.50 -21.50
CA SER A 106 -24.29 -37.83 -21.67
C SER A 106 -23.42 -38.28 -20.49
N THR A 107 -23.62 -39.55 -20.16
CA THR A 107 -22.78 -40.47 -19.39
C THR A 107 -21.59 -40.96 -20.22
N SER A 108 -20.43 -41.13 -19.58
CA SER A 108 -19.42 -42.10 -20.02
C SER A 108 -18.69 -42.66 -18.81
N ASP A 109 -19.03 -43.92 -18.54
CA ASP A 109 -18.43 -44.86 -17.60
C ASP A 109 -17.04 -45.34 -18.04
N ALA A 110 -16.39 -45.97 -17.06
CA ALA A 110 -15.39 -47.04 -17.17
C ALA A 110 -13.92 -46.66 -17.42
N SER A 111 -13.11 -46.78 -16.36
CA SER A 111 -11.95 -47.68 -16.45
C SER A 111 -11.57 -48.23 -15.07
N SER A 112 -11.95 -49.49 -14.86
CA SER A 112 -11.45 -50.35 -13.79
C SER A 112 -10.14 -50.97 -14.24
N CYS A 113 -9.09 -50.90 -13.41
CA CYS A 113 -7.97 -51.84 -13.46
C CYS A 113 -7.29 -51.85 -12.09
N THR A 114 -7.66 -52.83 -11.27
CA THR A 114 -6.80 -53.32 -10.19
C THR A 114 -5.83 -54.34 -10.78
N PRO A 115 -4.63 -54.46 -10.20
CA PRO A 115 -4.28 -55.80 -9.73
C PRO A 115 -3.82 -55.77 -8.27
N ARG A 116 -4.48 -56.65 -7.55
CA ARG A 116 -4.25 -57.11 -6.19
C ARG A 116 -3.15 -58.18 -6.24
N MET A 117 -2.21 -58.13 -5.28
CA MET A 117 -1.27 -59.17 -4.75
C MET A 117 0.03 -58.42 -4.38
N LEU A 118 0.37 -58.13 -3.12
CA LEU A 118 0.63 -59.05 -2.00
C LEU A 118 0.31 -58.30 -0.68
N THR A 119 -0.55 -58.80 0.22
CA THR A 119 -0.26 -59.86 1.22
C THR A 119 0.85 -59.39 2.18
N SER A 120 0.48 -58.73 3.27
CA SER A 120 0.26 -59.33 4.59
C SER A 120 1.56 -59.34 5.41
N MET A 121 1.64 -58.45 6.42
CA MET A 121 2.43 -58.61 7.67
C MET A 121 2.30 -57.44 8.68
N PHE A 122 1.58 -56.34 8.41
CA PHE A 122 1.32 -55.31 9.42
C PHE A 122 -0.07 -55.48 10.07
N ASN A 123 -0.23 -56.54 10.85
CA ASN A 123 -1.29 -56.64 11.85
C ASN A 123 -0.73 -56.22 13.21
N HIS A 124 -1.51 -55.41 13.94
CA HIS A 124 -1.26 -54.76 15.24
C HIS A 124 -0.92 -53.26 15.19
N LEU A 125 -1.84 -52.46 14.64
CA LEU A 125 -2.07 -51.10 15.13
C LEU A 125 -3.18 -51.19 16.20
N PRO A 126 -2.93 -50.77 17.45
CA PRO A 126 -3.95 -50.73 18.49
C PRO A 126 -5.07 -49.76 18.10
N ASP A 127 -6.27 -50.03 18.61
CA ASP A 127 -7.51 -49.33 18.30
C ASP A 127 -7.34 -47.81 18.19
N SER A 128 -7.75 -47.35 17.01
CA SER A 128 -7.78 -45.98 16.56
C SER A 128 -8.67 -45.14 17.48
N GLU A 129 -8.11 -44.61 18.56
CA GLU A 129 -8.64 -43.44 19.24
C GLU A 129 -8.86 -42.36 18.17
N THR A 130 -10.11 -41.96 18.01
CA THR A 130 -10.51 -40.82 17.19
C THR A 130 -9.74 -39.60 17.68
N VAL A 131 -8.58 -39.30 17.07
CA VAL A 131 -7.86 -38.05 17.34
C VAL A 131 -8.84 -36.94 16.99
N PRO A 132 -9.32 -36.15 17.97
CA PRO A 132 -10.25 -35.07 17.68
C PRO A 132 -9.54 -34.15 16.70
N VAL A 133 -10.05 -34.11 15.46
CA VAL A 133 -9.58 -33.18 14.43
C VAL A 133 -9.60 -31.81 15.10
N PRO A 134 -8.44 -31.16 15.30
CA PRO A 134 -8.39 -29.93 16.05
C PRO A 134 -9.37 -28.97 15.39
N PRO A 135 -10.31 -28.40 16.16
CA PRO A 135 -11.40 -27.59 15.62
C PRO A 135 -10.77 -26.59 14.66
N ALA A 136 -11.22 -26.63 13.39
CA ALA A 136 -10.69 -25.81 12.32
C ALA A 136 -10.51 -24.40 12.87
N LEU A 137 -9.24 -24.03 13.12
CA LEU A 137 -8.90 -22.88 13.94
C LEU A 137 -9.37 -21.65 13.17
N LEU A 138 -10.55 -21.15 13.54
CA LEU A 138 -11.09 -19.94 12.94
C LEU A 138 -9.98 -18.88 12.99
N PRO A 139 -9.63 -18.27 11.85
CA PRO A 139 -8.57 -17.29 11.81
C PRO A 139 -8.93 -16.17 12.79
N ASN A 140 -7.98 -15.83 13.66
CA ASN A 140 -8.19 -14.75 14.62
C ASN A 140 -8.52 -13.44 13.89
N PRO A 141 -9.19 -12.48 14.56
CA PRO A 141 -9.56 -11.20 13.93
C PRO A 141 -8.40 -10.45 13.29
N GLY A 142 -7.17 -10.60 13.81
CA GLY A 142 -5.98 -9.98 13.24
C GLY A 142 -5.53 -10.58 11.90
N SER A 143 -5.88 -11.84 11.64
CA SER A 143 -5.52 -12.59 10.43
C SER A 143 -6.56 -12.48 9.31
N MET A 144 -7.68 -11.80 9.57
CA MET A 144 -8.71 -11.54 8.56
C MET A 144 -8.11 -10.75 7.38
N ALA A 145 -8.41 -11.19 6.16
CA ALA A 145 -7.93 -10.61 4.91
C ALA A 145 -6.39 -10.69 4.70
N HIS A 146 -5.73 -11.69 5.28
CA HIS A 146 -4.36 -12.04 4.89
C HIS A 146 -4.31 -12.51 3.43
N PRO A 147 -3.27 -12.17 2.63
CA PRO A 147 -2.04 -11.46 3.01
C PRO A 147 -2.07 -9.93 2.86
N GLU A 148 -3.02 -9.38 2.12
CA GLU A 148 -2.93 -7.98 1.68
C GLU A 148 -3.46 -6.97 2.70
N LEU A 149 -4.49 -7.34 3.47
CA LEU A 149 -5.26 -6.44 4.34
C LEU A 149 -5.31 -6.87 5.81
N CYS A 150 -4.58 -7.93 6.18
CA CYS A 150 -4.45 -8.35 7.56
C CYS A 150 -3.75 -7.29 8.42
N ARG A 151 -3.91 -7.43 9.74
CA ARG A 151 -3.20 -6.57 10.68
C ARG A 151 -1.73 -6.96 10.75
N ARG A 152 -0.92 -6.11 11.38
CA ARG A 152 0.50 -6.35 11.62
C ARG A 152 0.72 -7.75 12.25
N PRO A 153 1.78 -8.49 11.86
CA PRO A 153 2.10 -9.78 12.45
C PRO A 153 2.28 -9.71 13.97
N CYS A 154 1.76 -10.72 14.66
CA CYS A 154 1.86 -10.87 16.10
C CYS A 154 3.26 -11.33 16.50
N ILE A 155 4.03 -10.44 17.13
CA ILE A 155 5.40 -10.75 17.58
C ILE A 155 5.44 -11.86 18.64
N TYR A 156 4.40 -11.96 19.49
CA TYR A 156 4.32 -12.99 20.52
C TYR A 156 3.94 -14.35 19.96
N PHE A 157 3.10 -14.38 18.91
CA PHE A 157 2.76 -15.63 18.24
C PHE A 157 3.97 -16.18 17.47
N ALA A 158 4.71 -15.31 16.79
CA ALA A 158 5.97 -15.67 16.15
C ALA A 158 7.01 -16.23 17.17
N ALA A 159 6.94 -15.80 18.43
CA ALA A 159 7.76 -16.32 19.52
C ALA A 159 7.14 -17.52 20.27
N GLY A 160 5.98 -18.03 19.85
CA GLY A 160 5.29 -19.16 20.49
C GLY A 160 4.65 -18.86 21.86
N SER A 161 4.49 -17.58 22.22
CA SER A 161 4.07 -17.14 23.56
C SER A 161 2.85 -16.19 23.54
N CYS A 162 2.03 -16.23 22.49
CA CYS A 162 0.84 -15.39 22.41
C CYS A 162 -0.26 -15.88 23.38
N ALA A 163 -0.48 -15.15 24.47
CA ALA A 163 -1.54 -15.44 25.45
C ALA A 163 -2.96 -15.16 24.94
N ASN A 164 -3.13 -14.33 23.91
CA ASN A 164 -4.46 -13.94 23.40
C ASN A 164 -5.12 -15.01 22.52
N GLY A 165 -4.37 -16.03 22.07
CA GLY A 165 -4.90 -17.12 21.26
C GLY A 165 -5.72 -16.64 20.05
N SER A 166 -6.94 -17.16 19.91
CA SER A 166 -7.89 -16.82 18.84
C SER A 166 -8.47 -15.41 18.94
N ALA A 167 -8.40 -14.75 20.10
CA ALA A 167 -8.86 -13.38 20.30
C ALA A 167 -7.79 -12.33 19.93
N CYS A 168 -6.61 -12.76 19.49
CA CYS A 168 -5.54 -11.84 19.12
C CYS A 168 -5.94 -10.94 17.96
N ARG A 169 -5.73 -9.62 18.13
CA ARG A 169 -5.97 -8.60 17.10
C ARG A 169 -4.79 -8.41 16.16
N TYR A 170 -3.77 -9.26 16.23
CA TYR A 170 -2.60 -9.25 15.33
C TYR A 170 -2.57 -10.53 14.51
N CYS A 171 -2.04 -10.46 13.31
CA CYS A 171 -2.06 -11.60 12.40
C CYS A 171 -1.12 -12.72 12.90
N HIS A 172 -1.62 -13.95 12.94
CA HIS A 172 -0.86 -15.14 13.31
C HIS A 172 -0.38 -15.93 12.09
N LEU A 173 -0.81 -15.57 10.89
CA LEU A 173 -0.36 -16.24 9.68
C LEU A 173 1.08 -15.84 9.33
N SER A 174 1.77 -16.72 8.61
CA SER A 174 3.14 -16.47 8.16
C SER A 174 3.15 -15.32 7.17
N HIS A 175 4.06 -14.36 7.35
CA HIS A 175 4.26 -13.28 6.39
C HIS A 175 5.60 -13.50 5.71
N GLU A 176 5.55 -14.00 4.49
CA GLU A 176 6.76 -14.32 3.71
C GLU A 176 7.58 -13.07 3.38
N HIS A 177 6.90 -11.92 3.25
CA HIS A 177 7.53 -10.67 2.89
C HIS A 177 7.44 -9.64 4.01
N ARG A 178 8.62 -9.25 4.52
CA ARG A 178 8.74 -7.99 5.27
C ARG A 178 8.38 -6.84 4.31
N PRO A 179 7.41 -5.98 4.64
CA PRO A 179 7.03 -4.88 3.77
C PRO A 179 8.27 -4.05 3.41
N SER A 180 8.40 -3.73 2.13
CA SER A 180 9.43 -2.82 1.64
C SER A 180 9.34 -1.52 2.44
N HIS A 181 10.35 -1.26 3.27
CA HIS A 181 10.40 -0.02 4.02
C HIS A 181 10.90 1.09 3.11
N LEU A 182 10.13 2.17 2.98
CA LEU A 182 10.57 3.36 2.25
C LEU A 182 11.87 3.87 2.89
N ASP A 183 12.84 4.28 2.07
CA ASP A 183 14.06 4.89 2.57
C ASP A 183 13.76 6.25 3.25
N ARG A 184 14.76 6.82 3.92
CA ARG A 184 14.59 8.11 4.60
C ARG A 184 14.18 9.23 3.63
N ARG A 185 14.76 9.26 2.43
CA ARG A 185 14.52 10.31 1.43
C ARG A 185 13.11 10.23 0.86
N HIS A 186 12.58 9.04 0.63
CA HIS A 186 11.21 8.78 0.20
C HIS A 186 10.20 9.20 1.25
N ARG A 187 10.46 8.90 2.54
CA ARG A 187 9.61 9.38 3.64
C ARG A 187 9.67 10.91 3.79
N ASP A 188 10.84 11.52 3.63
CA ASP A 188 10.98 12.97 3.64
C ASP A 188 10.23 13.61 2.47
N LEU A 189 10.30 13.00 1.28
CA LEU A 189 9.55 13.45 0.11
C LEU A 189 8.04 13.39 0.34
N LEU A 190 7.50 12.25 0.80
CA LEU A 190 6.07 12.11 1.11
C LEU A 190 5.61 13.13 2.16
N ARG A 191 6.38 13.35 3.22
CA ARG A 191 6.06 14.33 4.28
C ARG A 191 6.02 15.78 3.78
N ASN A 192 6.72 16.08 2.69
CA ASN A 192 6.75 17.42 2.10
C ASN A 192 5.70 17.63 1.00
N LEU A 193 5.01 16.57 0.57
CA LEU A 193 3.89 16.69 -0.36
C LEU A 193 2.66 17.20 0.39
N SER A 194 1.89 18.06 -0.26
CA SER A 194 0.53 18.33 0.20
C SER A 194 -0.31 17.04 0.16
N GLU A 195 -1.39 17.00 0.92
CA GLU A 195 -2.28 15.85 0.93
C GLU A 195 -2.82 15.54 -0.47
N ALA A 196 -3.21 16.55 -1.24
CA ALA A 196 -3.66 16.40 -2.62
C ALA A 196 -2.59 15.78 -3.53
N GLU A 197 -1.34 16.24 -3.44
CA GLU A 197 -0.22 15.68 -4.22
C GLU A 197 0.11 14.25 -3.78
N CYS A 198 0.00 13.95 -2.48
CA CYS A 198 0.19 12.61 -1.97
C CYS A 198 -0.89 11.66 -2.50
N LEU A 199 -2.17 12.04 -2.43
CA LEU A 199 -3.27 11.24 -2.95
C LEU A 199 -3.17 11.04 -4.47
N ALA A 200 -2.82 12.09 -5.21
CA ALA A 200 -2.56 12.01 -6.66
C ALA A 200 -1.44 11.01 -6.99
N LEU A 201 -0.43 10.88 -6.12
CA LEU A 201 0.64 9.90 -6.27
C LEU A 201 0.21 8.48 -5.86
N LEU A 202 -0.56 8.32 -4.79
CA LEU A 202 -0.94 7.03 -4.22
C LEU A 202 -2.09 6.34 -4.97
N LEU A 203 -3.09 7.10 -5.44
CA LEU A 203 -4.29 6.55 -6.09
C LEU A 203 -3.99 5.63 -7.29
N PRO A 204 -3.12 6.00 -8.25
CA PRO A 204 -2.77 5.10 -9.35
C PRO A 204 -2.09 3.81 -8.87
N VAL A 205 -1.31 3.88 -7.79
CA VAL A 205 -0.64 2.71 -7.20
C VAL A 205 -1.67 1.81 -6.52
N LEU A 206 -2.64 2.38 -5.81
CA LEU A 206 -3.72 1.66 -5.15
C LEU A 206 -4.62 0.93 -6.14
N ARG A 207 -5.05 1.60 -7.23
CA ARG A 207 -5.87 0.96 -8.30
C ARG A 207 -5.14 -0.23 -8.92
N CYS A 208 -3.90 -0.01 -9.38
CA CYS A 208 -3.08 -1.07 -9.97
C CYS A 208 -2.85 -2.24 -8.99
N ARG A 209 -2.66 -1.95 -7.70
CA ARG A 209 -2.52 -2.99 -6.68
C ARG A 209 -3.82 -3.75 -6.45
N ALA A 210 -4.94 -3.06 -6.33
CA ALA A 210 -6.26 -3.68 -6.14
C ALA A 210 -6.58 -4.65 -7.29
N GLU A 211 -6.29 -4.26 -8.54
CA GLU A 211 -6.39 -5.14 -9.70
C GLU A 211 -5.47 -6.36 -9.60
N SER A 212 -4.18 -6.14 -9.33
CA SER A 212 -3.17 -7.21 -9.26
C SER A 212 -3.42 -8.24 -8.15
N THR A 213 -4.17 -7.85 -7.11
CA THR A 213 -4.46 -8.68 -5.93
C THR A 213 -5.89 -9.23 -5.94
N GLY A 214 -6.68 -8.93 -6.97
CA GLY A 214 -8.09 -9.34 -7.06
C GLY A 214 -9.01 -8.61 -6.07
N LEU A 215 -8.56 -7.49 -5.49
CA LEU A 215 -9.32 -6.67 -4.54
C LEU A 215 -10.07 -5.52 -5.20
N ALA A 216 -10.08 -5.45 -6.54
CA ALA A 216 -10.63 -4.32 -7.27
C ALA A 216 -12.11 -4.05 -6.93
N ALA A 217 -12.93 -5.10 -6.84
CA ALA A 217 -14.36 -4.99 -6.55
C ALA A 217 -14.63 -4.54 -5.11
N GLU A 218 -13.84 -5.03 -4.15
CA GLU A 218 -13.99 -4.71 -2.74
C GLU A 218 -13.43 -3.32 -2.41
N ALA A 219 -12.42 -2.86 -3.16
CA ALA A 219 -11.77 -1.56 -2.97
C ALA A 219 -12.48 -0.38 -3.64
N VAL A 220 -13.44 -0.60 -4.54
CA VAL A 220 -14.13 0.48 -5.30
C VAL A 220 -14.61 1.61 -4.39
N GLU A 221 -15.29 1.26 -3.31
CA GLU A 221 -15.87 2.22 -2.37
C GLU A 221 -14.79 3.08 -1.69
N VAL A 222 -13.69 2.45 -1.24
CA VAL A 222 -12.57 3.14 -0.59
C VAL A 222 -11.83 4.03 -1.58
N LEU A 223 -11.61 3.55 -2.81
CA LEU A 223 -10.93 4.31 -3.86
C LEU A 223 -11.73 5.55 -4.27
N ALA A 224 -13.06 5.42 -4.43
CA ALA A 224 -13.94 6.55 -4.72
C ALA A 224 -13.88 7.63 -3.64
N LEU A 225 -13.94 7.25 -2.36
CA LEU A 225 -13.81 8.20 -1.25
C LEU A 225 -12.45 8.91 -1.22
N LEU A 226 -11.36 8.21 -1.55
CA LEU A 226 -10.03 8.81 -1.64
C LEU A 226 -9.91 9.76 -2.83
N GLU A 227 -10.59 9.48 -3.94
CA GLU A 227 -10.66 10.35 -5.11
C GLU A 227 -11.42 11.64 -4.79
N ASP A 228 -12.58 11.53 -4.16
CA ASP A 228 -13.36 12.67 -3.68
C ASP A 228 -12.53 13.52 -2.72
N LYS A 229 -11.84 12.87 -1.76
CA LYS A 229 -10.92 13.54 -0.83
C LYS A 229 -9.80 14.28 -1.58
N ALA A 230 -9.21 13.66 -2.61
CA ALA A 230 -8.15 14.28 -3.41
C ALA A 230 -8.65 15.55 -4.14
N VAL A 231 -9.87 15.53 -4.67
CA VAL A 231 -10.49 16.71 -5.33
C VAL A 231 -10.71 17.84 -4.34
N VAL A 232 -11.25 17.54 -3.15
CA VAL A 232 -11.47 18.54 -2.09
C VAL A 232 -10.14 19.14 -1.62
N CYS A 233 -9.12 18.32 -1.38
CA CYS A 233 -7.80 18.80 -0.96
C CYS A 233 -7.09 19.61 -2.07
N ALA A 234 -7.31 19.26 -3.34
CA ALA A 234 -6.73 20.01 -4.46
C ALA A 234 -7.30 21.43 -4.50
N ALA A 235 -8.63 21.57 -4.41
CA ALA A 235 -9.31 22.87 -4.42
C ALA A 235 -8.85 23.79 -3.28
N THR A 236 -8.70 23.26 -2.06
CA THR A 236 -8.20 24.05 -0.91
C THR A 236 -6.73 24.43 -1.09
N SER A 237 -5.90 23.52 -1.60
CA SER A 237 -4.46 23.78 -1.82
C SER A 237 -4.20 24.85 -2.88
N GLU A 238 -5.04 24.93 -3.92
CA GLU A 238 -4.92 25.95 -4.98
C GLU A 238 -5.29 27.33 -4.45
N ALA A 239 -6.35 27.43 -3.64
CA ALA A 239 -6.71 28.68 -2.97
C ALA A 239 -5.58 29.18 -2.06
N SER A 240 -4.96 28.28 -1.26
CA SER A 240 -3.82 28.62 -0.40
C SER A 240 -2.57 28.97 -1.21
N ARG A 241 -2.25 28.24 -2.28
CA ARG A 241 -1.10 28.54 -3.15
C ARG A 241 -1.28 29.85 -3.91
N ALA A 242 -2.48 30.18 -4.38
CA ALA A 242 -2.77 31.47 -5.01
C ALA A 242 -2.61 32.62 -4.00
N ALA A 243 -2.98 32.42 -2.73
CA ALA A 243 -2.73 33.39 -1.68
C ALA A 243 -1.22 33.54 -1.38
N ALA A 244 -0.48 32.42 -1.29
CA ALA A 244 0.94 32.43 -1.00
C ALA A 244 1.80 32.93 -2.19
N SER A 245 1.44 32.62 -3.43
CA SER A 245 2.17 33.04 -4.63
C SER A 245 2.07 34.55 -4.83
N ARG A 246 0.93 35.16 -4.51
CA ARG A 246 0.79 36.63 -4.45
C ARG A 246 1.75 37.25 -3.44
N ALA A 247 2.09 36.55 -2.36
CA ALA A 247 3.09 37.01 -1.38
C ALA A 247 4.54 36.70 -1.80
N ALA A 248 4.76 35.58 -2.51
CA ALA A 248 6.09 35.06 -2.83
C ALA A 248 6.68 35.55 -4.18
N ALA A 249 5.87 36.11 -5.08
CA ALA A 249 6.32 36.68 -6.36
C ALA A 249 7.38 37.80 -6.25
N SER A 250 7.75 38.21 -5.03
CA SER A 250 8.85 39.12 -4.73
C SER A 250 10.23 38.44 -4.61
N ARG A 251 10.33 37.11 -4.59
CA ARG A 251 11.59 36.40 -4.33
C ARG A 251 11.69 35.12 -5.16
N ALA A 252 12.27 35.18 -6.36
CA ALA A 252 12.65 33.97 -7.07
C ALA A 252 13.97 34.16 -7.83
N ALA A 253 14.91 33.25 -7.61
CA ALA A 253 15.71 32.58 -8.65
C ALA A 253 16.79 31.73 -7.99
N THR A 254 16.48 30.48 -7.63
CA THR A 254 17.52 29.44 -7.57
C THR A 254 17.01 28.17 -8.24
N VAL A 255 17.89 27.64 -9.09
CA VAL A 255 17.65 26.55 -10.04
C VAL A 255 17.50 25.23 -9.27
N ALA A 256 16.28 24.70 -9.20
CA ALA A 256 16.00 23.40 -8.63
C ALA A 256 15.96 22.33 -9.73
N THR A 257 16.72 21.25 -9.54
CA THR A 257 16.67 20.03 -10.35
C THR A 257 15.24 19.49 -10.45
N SER A 258 14.81 19.04 -11.64
CA SER A 258 13.44 18.60 -11.92
C SER A 258 12.92 17.55 -10.91
N PRO A 259 11.81 17.81 -10.20
CA PRO A 259 11.25 16.93 -9.17
C PRO A 259 10.73 15.58 -9.71
N GLN A 260 10.52 15.46 -11.02
CA GLN A 260 9.88 14.30 -11.65
C GLN A 260 10.65 12.99 -11.44
N HIS A 261 11.99 13.01 -11.53
CA HIS A 261 12.80 11.80 -11.38
C HIS A 261 12.71 11.22 -9.95
N LYS A 262 12.59 12.08 -8.92
CA LYS A 262 12.42 11.65 -7.52
C LYS A 262 11.05 10.98 -7.31
N LEU A 263 10.00 11.54 -7.91
CA LEU A 263 8.65 10.99 -7.83
C LEU A 263 8.52 9.64 -8.55
N SER A 264 9.21 9.45 -9.68
CA SER A 264 9.23 8.16 -10.40
C SER A 264 9.84 7.05 -9.55
N LYS A 265 10.99 7.31 -8.90
CA LYS A 265 11.61 6.34 -7.97
C LYS A 265 10.72 6.02 -6.78
N LEU A 266 10.07 7.02 -6.21
CA LEU A 266 9.11 6.84 -5.13
C LEU A 266 7.93 5.97 -5.59
N SER A 267 7.33 6.25 -6.75
CA SER A 267 6.23 5.46 -7.32
C SER A 267 6.65 3.99 -7.52
N ALA A 268 7.85 3.73 -8.04
CA ALA A 268 8.37 2.38 -8.18
C ALA A 268 8.55 1.66 -6.84
N ALA A 269 8.97 2.36 -5.78
CA ALA A 269 9.06 1.81 -4.43
C ALA A 269 7.67 1.49 -3.85
N LEU A 270 6.71 2.40 -4.02
CA LEU A 270 5.33 2.24 -3.56
C LEU A 270 4.64 1.02 -4.19
N ARG A 271 4.88 0.76 -5.48
CA ARG A 271 4.33 -0.43 -6.16
C ARG A 271 4.80 -1.76 -5.57
N LYS A 272 5.94 -1.79 -4.87
CA LYS A 272 6.46 -3.00 -4.21
C LYS A 272 5.88 -3.23 -2.81
N MET A 273 5.12 -2.27 -2.28
CA MET A 273 4.52 -2.37 -0.94
C MET A 273 3.16 -3.06 -1.00
N PRO A 274 2.77 -3.80 0.05
CA PRO A 274 1.45 -4.44 0.10
C PRO A 274 0.34 -3.40 0.12
N PHE A 275 -0.84 -3.77 -0.39
CA PHE A 275 -1.96 -2.85 -0.58
C PHE A 275 -2.33 -2.12 0.72
N SER A 276 -2.40 -2.84 1.85
CA SER A 276 -2.67 -2.24 3.16
C SER A 276 -1.70 -1.14 3.57
N THR A 277 -0.42 -1.24 3.22
CA THR A 277 0.54 -0.22 3.64
C THR A 277 0.38 1.04 2.80
N VAL A 278 0.17 0.90 1.49
CA VAL A 278 -0.09 2.05 0.62
C VAL A 278 -1.40 2.74 1.03
N LEU A 279 -2.43 1.95 1.32
CA LEU A 279 -3.72 2.45 1.78
C LEU A 279 -3.59 3.16 3.13
N GLY A 280 -2.85 2.59 4.09
CA GLY A 280 -2.59 3.23 5.37
C GLY A 280 -1.94 4.60 5.23
N MET A 281 -1.01 4.79 4.31
CA MET A 281 -0.42 6.11 4.05
C MET A 281 -1.40 7.10 3.43
N ALA A 282 -2.32 6.63 2.59
CA ALA A 282 -3.38 7.48 2.03
C ALA A 282 -4.37 7.93 3.11
N LEU A 283 -4.67 7.05 4.08
CA LEU A 283 -5.61 7.32 5.17
C LEU A 283 -5.03 8.20 6.28
N SER A 284 -3.77 8.01 6.65
CA SER A 284 -3.16 8.77 7.76
C SER A 284 -2.88 10.24 7.43
N GLY A 285 -3.08 10.67 6.18
CA GLY A 285 -2.57 11.95 5.70
C GLY A 285 -1.04 11.96 5.70
N ALA A 286 -0.40 12.39 4.62
CA ALA A 286 1.07 12.53 4.62
C ALA A 286 1.57 13.64 5.56
N THR A 287 0.65 14.40 6.13
CA THR A 287 0.92 15.63 6.85
C THR A 287 0.79 15.35 8.35
N GLY A 288 1.90 15.40 9.08
CA GLY A 288 1.89 15.51 10.54
C GLY A 288 1.31 16.85 11.05
N CYS A 289 0.25 17.34 10.40
CA CYS A 289 -0.33 18.66 10.54
C CYS A 289 -1.72 18.61 11.23
N GLU A 290 -2.03 17.52 11.94
CA GLU A 290 -3.39 17.29 12.46
C GLU A 290 -3.78 18.17 13.66
N LYS A 291 -2.86 18.83 14.36
CA LYS A 291 -3.22 19.40 15.68
C LYS A 291 -3.86 20.80 15.68
N LYS A 292 -4.07 21.48 14.55
CA LYS A 292 -4.58 22.87 14.56
C LYS A 292 -5.87 23.15 13.82
N HIS A 293 -6.41 22.24 13.02
CA HIS A 293 -7.65 22.47 12.26
C HIS A 293 -8.79 21.50 12.61
N GLU A 294 -8.56 20.56 13.52
CA GLU A 294 -9.55 19.53 13.87
C GLU A 294 -10.74 20.10 14.68
N GLU A 295 -10.55 21.18 15.45
CA GLU A 295 -11.61 21.77 16.27
C GLU A 295 -12.70 22.48 15.45
N ASP A 296 -12.36 23.05 14.28
CA ASP A 296 -13.33 23.80 13.46
C ASP A 296 -14.15 22.90 12.52
N LEU A 297 -13.66 21.69 12.19
CA LEU A 297 -14.34 20.73 11.31
C LEU A 297 -15.23 19.73 12.04
N ALA A 298 -15.06 19.56 13.36
CA ALA A 298 -15.82 18.60 14.16
C ALA A 298 -17.33 18.91 14.27
N ALA A 299 -17.78 20.10 13.86
CA ALA A 299 -19.17 20.53 14.00
C ALA A 299 -20.11 20.10 12.84
N MET A 300 -19.59 19.61 11.72
CA MET A 300 -20.35 19.45 10.47
C MET A 300 -20.34 18.02 9.93
N GLY A 301 -21.01 17.09 10.61
CA GLY A 301 -21.25 15.73 10.11
C GLY A 301 -19.99 14.86 10.10
N GLY A 302 -20.16 13.53 10.13
CA GLY A 302 -19.05 12.58 10.29
C GLY A 302 -17.88 12.86 9.34
N SER A 303 -16.67 12.97 9.90
CA SER A 303 -15.45 13.20 9.11
C SER A 303 -15.34 12.18 7.97
N VAL A 304 -14.90 12.63 6.79
CA VAL A 304 -14.58 11.76 5.64
C VAL A 304 -13.67 10.60 6.07
N ASP A 305 -12.82 10.81 7.07
CA ASP A 305 -11.95 9.77 7.61
C ASP A 305 -12.72 8.66 8.33
N GLN A 306 -13.85 8.96 8.98
CA GLN A 306 -14.73 7.95 9.57
C GLN A 306 -15.43 7.11 8.49
N LEU A 307 -15.87 7.76 7.41
CA LEU A 307 -16.46 7.06 6.25
C LEU A 307 -15.44 6.13 5.59
N LEU A 308 -14.20 6.61 5.42
CA LEU A 308 -13.08 5.82 4.90
C LEU A 308 -12.76 4.63 5.79
N LEU A 309 -12.64 4.82 7.11
CA LEU A 309 -12.39 3.72 8.05
C LEU A 309 -13.53 2.69 8.01
N GLY A 310 -14.78 3.15 7.98
CA GLY A 310 -15.95 2.28 7.84
C GLY A 310 -15.94 1.49 6.53
N ALA A 311 -15.55 2.12 5.41
CA ALA A 311 -15.43 1.46 4.11
C ALA A 311 -14.32 0.39 4.12
N VAL A 312 -13.18 0.66 4.76
CA VAL A 312 -12.10 -0.33 4.92
C VAL A 312 -12.54 -1.52 5.78
N ASP A 313 -13.29 -1.28 6.85
CA ASP A 313 -13.82 -2.37 7.68
C ASP A 313 -14.88 -3.20 6.95
N ARG A 314 -15.76 -2.57 6.15
CA ARG A 314 -16.67 -3.29 5.23
C ARG A 314 -15.90 -4.13 4.21
N MET A 315 -14.86 -3.56 3.60
CA MET A 315 -13.99 -4.26 2.65
C MET A 315 -13.37 -5.51 3.30
N ARG A 316 -12.79 -5.38 4.50
CA ARG A 316 -12.26 -6.53 5.26
C ARG A 316 -13.32 -7.57 5.59
N ALA A 317 -14.53 -7.14 5.97
CA ALA A 317 -15.62 -8.05 6.28
C ALA A 317 -16.04 -8.87 5.04
N ARG A 318 -16.13 -8.27 3.86
CA ARG A 318 -16.43 -8.98 2.60
C ARG A 318 -15.38 -10.05 2.28
N LEU A 319 -14.10 -9.70 2.40
CA LEU A 319 -12.99 -10.65 2.18
C LEU A 319 -13.01 -11.80 3.18
N ALA A 320 -13.38 -11.54 4.43
CA ALA A 320 -13.51 -12.59 5.43
C ALA A 320 -14.66 -13.55 5.12
N LEU A 321 -15.79 -13.06 4.60
CA LEU A 321 -16.91 -13.92 4.17
C LEU A 321 -16.52 -14.80 2.98
N GLN A 322 -15.78 -14.25 2.01
CA GLN A 322 -15.28 -15.02 0.87
C GLN A 322 -14.34 -16.15 1.32
N ALA A 323 -13.51 -15.92 2.34
CA ALA A 323 -12.58 -16.93 2.87
C ALA A 323 -13.27 -18.07 3.64
N VAL A 324 -14.51 -17.89 4.11
CA VAL A 324 -15.27 -18.94 4.82
C VAL A 324 -16.14 -19.75 3.85
N GLY A 325 -16.52 -19.19 2.71
CA GLY A 325 -17.37 -19.83 1.70
C GLY A 325 -16.62 -20.64 0.63
N ALA A 326 -15.29 -20.64 0.67
CA ALA A 326 -14.40 -21.39 -0.24
C ALA A 326 -13.77 -22.58 0.48
#